data_AF-A0A7C7MRA3-F1
#
_entry.id   AF-A0A7C7MRA3-F1
#
_cell.length_a   1.000
_cell.length_b   1.000
_cell.length_c   1.000
_cell.angle_alpha   90.00
_cell.angle_beta   90.00
_cell.angle_gamma   90.00
#
_symmetry.space_group_name_H-M   'P 1'
#
loop_
_entity.id
_entity.type
_entity.pdbx_description
1 polymer ?
#
loop_
_entity_poly.entity_id
_entity_poly.type
_entity_poly.pdbx_seq_one_letter_code
_entity_poly.pdbx_strand_id
1 'polypeptide(L)' 'MNIFVYYTAAAIAEIAGCFAFWSWLRLGKTVYWILPGTIALLIFPILLTRIEAIFAGRAFAAYGSVYIVAS' A
#
# COMPACT_ATOMS: atom_id res chain seq x y z
N MET A 1 7.03 -0.67 18.97
CA MET A 1 8.01 -1.01 17.91
C MET A 1 7.37 -1.63 16.65
N ASN A 2 6.17 -2.22 16.70
CA ASN A 2 5.54 -2.87 15.53
C ASN A 2 4.82 -1.94 14.53
N ILE A 3 4.45 -0.72 14.92
CA ILE A 3 3.59 0.16 14.09
C ILE A 3 4.32 0.66 12.82
N PHE A 4 5.62 0.94 12.92
CA PHE A 4 6.42 1.37 11.79
C PHE A 4 6.53 0.29 10.72
N VAL A 5 6.67 -0.98 11.14
CA VAL A 5 6.71 -2.13 10.22
C VAL A 5 5.40 -2.23 9.44
N TYR A 6 4.25 -2.05 10.11
CA TYR A 6 2.95 -2.05 9.43
C TYR A 6 2.80 -0.88 8.47
N TYR A 7 3.23 0.33 8.82
CA TYR A 7 3.19 1.46 7.90
C TYR A 7 4.09 1.28 6.68
N THR A 8 5.33 0.81 6.88
CA THR A 8 6.26 0.55 5.78
C THR A 8 5.75 -0.56 4.86
N ALA A 9 5.26 -1.66 5.43
CA ALA A 9 4.71 -2.75 4.64
C ALA A 9 3.41 -2.35 3.91
N ALA A 10 2.57 -1.51 4.51
CA ALA A 10 1.41 -0.92 3.86
C ALA A 10 1.82 -0.05 2.66
N ALA A 11 2.87 0.79 2.82
CA ALA A 11 3.37 1.67 1.76
C ALA A 11 3.91 0.87 0.58
N ILE A 12 4.71 -0.17 0.85
CA ILE A 12 5.21 -1.06 -0.19
C ILE A 12 4.06 -1.77 -0.92
N ALA A 13 3.06 -2.25 -0.19
CA ALA A 13 1.91 -2.94 -0.78
C ALA A 13 1.07 -2.01 -1.67
N GLU A 14 0.83 -0.77 -1.24
CA GLU A 14 0.11 0.22 -2.05
C GLU A 14 0.91 0.61 -3.29
N ILE A 15 2.20 0.97 -3.14
CA ILE A 15 3.07 1.36 -4.26
C ILE A 15 3.18 0.23 -5.29
N ALA A 16 3.45 -1.00 -4.85
CA ALA A 16 3.55 -2.16 -5.73
C ALA A 16 2.21 -2.47 -6.43
N GLY A 17 1.11 -2.35 -5.69
CA GLY A 17 -0.25 -2.52 -6.22
C GLY A 17 -0.56 -1.53 -7.34
N CYS A 18 -0.39 -0.24 -7.06
CA CYS A 18 -0.59 0.84 -8.04
C CYS A 18 0.37 0.73 -9.23
N PHE A 19 1.63 0.38 -8.99
CA PHE A 19 2.63 0.21 -10.05
C PHE A 19 2.29 -0.96 -10.99
N ALA A 20 1.69 -2.03 -10.47
CA ALA A 20 1.27 -3.16 -11.29
C ALA A 20 0.13 -2.77 -12.26
N PHE A 21 -0.85 -1.99 -11.80
CA PHE A 21 -1.88 -1.42 -12.68
C PHE A 21 -1.30 -0.44 -13.69
N TRP A 22 -0.35 0.40 -13.27
CA TRP A 22 0.34 1.32 -14.18
C TRP A 22 1.11 0.56 -15.26
N SER A 23 1.80 -0.52 -14.88
CA SER A 23 2.53 -1.39 -15.80
C SER A 23 1.60 -2.07 -16.81
N TRP A 24 0.45 -2.55 -16.38
CA TRP A 24 -0.54 -3.14 -17.28
C TRP A 24 -1.18 -2.11 -18.22
N LEU A 25 -1.80 -1.06 -17.66
CA LEU A 25 -2.61 -0.11 -18.44
C LEU A 25 -1.77 0.84 -19.30
N ARG A 26 -0.55 1.21 -18.85
CA ARG A 26 0.25 2.26 -19.49
C ARG A 26 1.52 1.75 -20.15
N LEU A 27 2.14 0.69 -19.63
CA LEU A 27 3.34 0.09 -20.22
C LEU A 27 3.01 -1.11 -21.13
N GLY A 28 1.73 -1.45 -21.31
CA GLY A 28 1.28 -2.55 -22.15
C GLY A 28 1.78 -3.92 -21.68
N LYS A 29 2.12 -4.07 -20.40
CA LYS A 29 2.53 -5.36 -19.83
C LYS A 29 1.35 -6.32 -19.81
N THR A 30 1.65 -7.60 -19.70
CA THR A 30 0.63 -8.66 -19.71
C THR A 30 -0.35 -8.53 -18.53
N VAL A 31 -1.59 -8.99 -18.76
CA VAL A 31 -2.70 -8.94 -17.77
C VAL A 31 -2.36 -9.67 -16.46
N TYR A 32 -1.37 -10.57 -16.48
CA TYR A 32 -0.90 -11.26 -15.28
C TYR A 32 -0.37 -10.31 -14.20
N TRP A 33 -0.03 -9.05 -14.52
CA TRP A 33 0.34 -8.04 -13.52
C TRP A 33 -0.82 -7.60 -12.63
N ILE A 34 -2.08 -7.74 -13.07
CA ILE A 34 -3.25 -7.37 -12.27
C ILE A 34 -3.36 -8.27 -11.04
N LEU A 35 -3.03 -9.55 -11.17
CA LEU A 35 -3.20 -10.53 -10.10
C LEU A 35 -2.35 -10.19 -8.85
N PRO A 36 -1.01 -10.01 -8.94
CA PRO A 36 -0.21 -9.57 -7.81
C PRO A 36 -0.54 -8.13 -7.39
N GLY A 37 -0.89 -7.25 -8.34
CA GLY A 37 -1.27 -5.87 -8.04
C GLY A 37 -2.52 -5.76 -7.16
N THR A 38 -3.56 -6.53 -7.50
CA THR A 38 -4.81 -6.58 -6.74
C THR A 38 -4.60 -7.19 -5.37
N ILE A 39 -3.80 -8.26 -5.26
CA ILE A 39 -3.45 -8.87 -3.97
C ILE A 39 -2.75 -7.84 -3.06
N ALA A 40 -1.78 -7.08 -3.60
CA ALA A 40 -1.09 -6.04 -2.84
C ALA A 40 -2.05 -4.94 -2.35
N LEU A 41 -2.99 -4.50 -3.20
CA LEU A 41 -4.02 -3.52 -2.82
C LEU A 41 -5.04 -4.06 -1.80
N LEU A 42 -5.28 -5.37 -1.75
CA LEU A 42 -6.11 -5.99 -0.71
C LEU A 42 -5.35 -6.13 0.62
N ILE A 43 -4.04 -6.37 0.57
CA ILE A 43 -3.17 -6.48 1.75
C ILE A 43 -3.01 -5.11 2.43
N PHE A 44 -2.85 -4.04 1.65
CA PHE A 44 -2.70 -2.66 2.15
C PHE A 44 -3.70 -2.25 3.25
N PRO A 45 -5.03 -2.29 3.03
CA PRO A 45 -6.00 -1.88 4.05
C PRO A 45 -6.00 -2.83 5.24
N ILE A 46 -5.73 -4.13 5.04
CA ILE A 46 -5.62 -5.11 6.13
C ILE A 46 -4.48 -4.70 7.07
N LEU A 47 -3.34 -4.25 6.55
CA LEU A 47 -2.24 -3.77 7.39
C LEU A 47 -2.60 -2.51 8.17
N LEU A 48 -3.31 -1.56 7.55
CA LEU A 48 -3.76 -0.36 8.25
C LEU A 48 -4.73 -0.67 9.39
N THR A 49 -5.56 -1.71 9.28
CA THR A 49 -6.45 -2.13 10.39
C THR A 49 -5.70 -2.66 11.60
N ARG A 50 -4.42 -3.06 11.45
CA ARG A 50 -3.58 -3.51 12.58
C ARG A 50 -3.01 -2.36 13.40
N ILE A 51 -3.21 -1.13 12.94
CA ILE A 51 -2.70 0.08 13.58
C ILE A 51 -3.78 0.62 14.50
N GLU A 52 -3.57 0.48 15.80
CA GLU A 52 -4.45 1.07 16.81
C GLU A 52 -4.26 2.59 16.84
N ALA A 53 -5.25 3.31 16.33
CA ALA A 53 -5.34 4.76 16.41
C ALA A 53 -6.73 5.16 16.90
N ILE A 54 -6.78 6.15 17.80
CA ILE A 54 -8.03 6.69 18.36
C ILE A 54 -8.96 7.23 17.25
N PHE A 55 -8.37 7.74 16.17
CA PHE A 55 -9.08 8.19 14.98
C PHE A 55 -8.40 7.63 13.73
N ALA A 56 -9.17 7.02 12.84
CA ALA A 56 -8.68 6.50 11.57
C ALA A 56 -7.91 7.56 10.76
N GLY A 57 -8.39 8.80 10.74
CA GLY A 57 -7.72 9.91 10.04
C GLY A 57 -6.29 10.18 10.51
N ARG A 58 -5.96 9.94 11.79
CA ARG A 58 -4.58 10.06 12.29
C ARG A 58 -3.69 8.94 11.76
N ALA A 59 -4.24 7.72 11.65
CA ALA A 59 -3.51 6.60 11.08
C ALA A 59 -3.19 6.84 9.60
N PHE A 60 -4.16 7.36 8.82
CA PHE A 60 -3.95 7.71 7.41
C PHE A 60 -2.97 8.89 7.23
N ALA A 61 -3.02 9.91 8.09
CA ALA A 61 -2.09 11.03 8.02
C ALA A 61 -0.63 10.59 8.30
N ALA A 62 -0.43 9.74 9.32
CA ALA A 62 0.88 9.16 9.60
C ALA A 62 1.34 8.16 8.52
N TYR A 63 0.41 7.41 7.95
CA TYR A 63 0.69 6.57 6.78
C TYR A 63 1.17 7.40 5.59
N GLY A 64 0.52 8.52 5.30
CA GLY A 64 0.86 9.39 4.18
C GLY A 64 2.29 9.94 4.24
N SER A 65 2.80 10.26 5.44
CA SER A 65 4.20 10.66 5.57
C SER A 65 5.18 9.52 5.30
N VAL A 66 4.85 8.29 5.72
CA VAL A 66 5.65 7.09 5.40
C VAL A 66 5.63 6.79 3.90
N TYR A 67 4.47 6.93 3.25
CA TYR A 67 4.33 6.79 1.81
C TYR A 67 5.25 7.76 1.06
N ILE A 68 5.28 9.04 1.48
CA ILE A 68 6.16 10.06 0.86
C ILE A 68 7.64 9.67 0.96
N VAL A 69 8.08 9.12 2.10
CA VAL A 69 9.47 8.70 2.28
C VAL A 69 9.81 7.43 1.49
N ALA A 70 8.83 6.56 1.27
CA ALA A 70 8.99 5.30 0.54
C ALA A 70 8.90 5.45 -0.99
N SER A 71 8.35 6.55 -1.49
CA SER A 71 8.16 6.85 -2.92
C SER A 71 9.33 7.64 -3.52
#